data_AF-A0A520QJN8-F1
#
_entry.id   AF-A0A520QJN8-F1
#
_cell.length_a   1.000
_cell.length_b   1.000
_cell.length_c   1.000
_cell.angle_alpha   90.00
_cell.angle_beta   90.00
_cell.angle_gamma   90.00
#
_symmetry.space_group_name_H-M   'P 1'
#
loop_
_entity.id
_entity.type
_entity.pdbx_description
1 polymer ?
#
loop_
_entity_poly.entity_id
_entity_poly.type
_entity_poly.pdbx_seq_one_letter_code
_entity_poly.pdbx_strand_id
1 'polypeptide(L)'
;MKLNKQKLGQRGFTLVEVLAVVSIAALLLAMVIGLQSRVQQKAIESRLKTELAAIELALENYKGDKGFYPHSPSDWKDAGNYPSVNWGGSGFPPNNLYKVLVEEQLDQKKAAYLPDIKESEHNGGQLLADGGLGEQVQWNYNSYSPKNNKNTYDLWVEYGDYGDDGEKGTGDDVVKVIGNWGE
;
A
#
# COMPACT_ATOMS: atom_id res chain seq x y z
N MET A 1 -62.73 -37.00 -37.67
CA MET A 1 -61.64 -37.06 -36.66
C MET A 1 -61.16 -35.63 -36.43
N LYS A 2 -61.22 -35.15 -35.18
CA LYS A 2 -60.93 -33.75 -34.77
C LYS A 2 -59.42 -33.50 -34.68
N LEU A 3 -58.96 -32.31 -35.04
CA LEU A 3 -57.72 -31.71 -34.53
C LEU A 3 -57.96 -30.23 -34.23
N ASN A 4 -58.36 -29.94 -32.99
CA ASN A 4 -58.50 -28.58 -32.51
C ASN A 4 -57.12 -28.08 -32.07
N LYS A 5 -56.45 -27.29 -32.91
CA LYS A 5 -55.16 -26.67 -32.58
C LYS A 5 -55.40 -25.55 -31.57
N GLN A 6 -55.19 -25.84 -30.28
CA GLN A 6 -55.09 -24.78 -29.28
C GLN A 6 -53.81 -23.98 -29.53
N LYS A 7 -53.97 -22.72 -29.98
CA LYS A 7 -52.88 -21.76 -30.01
C LYS A 7 -52.51 -21.43 -28.57
N LEU A 8 -51.34 -21.89 -28.11
CA LEU A 8 -50.73 -21.36 -26.90
C LEU A 8 -50.41 -19.88 -27.17
N GLY A 9 -51.17 -18.98 -26.54
CA GLY A 9 -50.94 -17.55 -26.65
C GLY A 9 -49.57 -17.19 -26.11
N GLN A 10 -48.71 -16.59 -26.94
CA GLN A 10 -47.46 -16.00 -26.50
C GLN A 10 -47.80 -14.80 -25.60
N ARG A 11 -47.57 -14.95 -24.29
CA ARG A 11 -47.70 -13.86 -23.33
C ARG A 11 -46.50 -12.93 -23.53
N GLY A 12 -46.77 -11.70 -23.98
CA GLY A 12 -45.78 -10.64 -24.03
C GLY A 12 -45.53 -10.07 -22.64
N PHE A 13 -44.33 -9.55 -22.41
CA PHE A 13 -43.98 -8.84 -21.18
C PHE A 13 -44.82 -7.59 -21.02
N THR A 14 -45.33 -7.37 -19.81
CA THR A 14 -46.03 -6.12 -19.48
C THR A 14 -45.02 -5.02 -19.14
N LEU A 15 -45.41 -3.76 -19.39
CA LEU A 15 -44.60 -2.60 -18.98
C LEU A 15 -44.32 -2.60 -17.47
N VAL A 16 -45.28 -3.09 -16.67
CA VAL A 16 -45.15 -3.18 -15.22
C VAL A 16 -44.09 -4.20 -14.80
N GLU A 17 -44.02 -5.36 -15.45
CA GLU A 17 -42.98 -6.35 -15.17
C GLU A 17 -41.59 -5.83 -15.51
N VAL A 18 -41.43 -5.14 -16.63
CA VAL A 18 -40.14 -4.53 -16.98
C VAL A 18 -39.77 -3.46 -15.95
N LEU A 19 -40.71 -2.60 -15.55
CA LEU A 19 -40.46 -1.52 -14.59
C LEU A 19 -40.07 -2.05 -13.20
N ALA A 20 -40.69 -3.15 -12.74
CA ALA A 20 -40.32 -3.81 -11.49
C ALA A 20 -38.91 -4.42 -11.54
N VAL A 21 -38.50 -4.97 -12.69
CA VAL A 21 -37.15 -5.54 -12.84
C VAL A 21 -36.09 -4.44 -12.85
N VAL A 22 -36.30 -3.36 -13.60
CA VAL A 22 -35.32 -2.26 -13.65
C VAL A 22 -35.20 -1.55 -12.29
N SER A 23 -36.30 -1.42 -11.54
CA SER A 23 -36.26 -0.81 -10.20
C SER A 23 -35.49 -1.66 -9.19
N ILE A 24 -35.68 -2.98 -9.19
CA ILE A 24 -34.89 -3.89 -8.35
C ILE A 24 -33.42 -3.89 -8.77
N ALA A 25 -33.13 -3.90 -10.08
CA ALA A 25 -31.76 -3.83 -10.59
C ALA A 25 -31.06 -2.52 -10.17
N ALA A 26 -31.74 -1.38 -10.25
CA ALA A 26 -31.20 -0.08 -9.82
C ALA A 26 -30.88 -0.06 -8.31
N LEU A 27 -31.74 -0.64 -7.46
CA LEU A 27 -31.52 -0.76 -6.02
C LEU A 27 -30.31 -1.65 -5.70
N LEU A 28 -30.17 -2.78 -6.39
CA LEU A 28 -29.02 -3.67 -6.22
C LEU A 28 -27.71 -2.98 -6.62
N LEU A 29 -27.70 -2.27 -7.75
CA LEU A 29 -26.53 -1.52 -8.21
C LEU A 29 -26.12 -0.42 -7.22
N ALA A 30 -27.10 0.29 -6.62
CA ALA A 30 -26.83 1.32 -5.63
C ALA A 30 -26.14 0.78 -4.37
N MET A 31 -26.51 -0.43 -3.91
CA MET A 31 -25.88 -1.04 -2.73
C MET A 31 -24.46 -1.55 -2.99
N VAL A 32 -24.18 -2.04 -4.21
CA VAL A 32 -22.86 -2.62 -4.56
C VAL A 32 -21.75 -1.58 -4.54
N ILE A 33 -22.03 -0.32 -4.92
CA ILE A 33 -21.01 0.72 -5.04
C ILE A 33 -20.43 1.15 -3.67
N GLY A 34 -21.18 1.02 -2.58
CA GLY A 34 -20.81 1.57 -1.27
C GLY A 34 -19.76 0.80 -0.45
N LEU A 35 -19.30 -0.37 -0.88
CA LEU A 35 -18.44 -1.26 -0.07
C LEU A 35 -16.96 -1.32 -0.49
N GLN A 36 -16.59 -0.70 -1.62
CA GLN A 36 -15.28 -0.92 -2.23
C GLN A 36 -14.11 -0.32 -1.44
N SER A 37 -14.26 0.89 -0.87
CA SER A 37 -13.12 1.63 -0.31
C SER A 37 -12.50 0.97 0.93
N ARG A 38 -13.31 0.36 1.81
CA ARG A 38 -12.81 -0.27 3.05
C ARG A 38 -12.05 -1.57 2.80
N VAL A 39 -12.42 -2.32 1.76
CA VAL A 39 -11.73 -3.57 1.40
C VAL A 39 -10.35 -3.28 0.82
N GLN A 40 -10.23 -2.23 0.01
CA GLN A 40 -8.96 -1.81 -0.57
C GLN A 40 -7.94 -1.39 0.49
N GLN A 41 -8.36 -0.59 1.49
CA GLN A 41 -7.47 -0.17 2.58
C GLN A 41 -6.89 -1.36 3.36
N LYS A 42 -7.70 -2.39 3.64
CA LYS A 42 -7.22 -3.61 4.31
C LYS A 42 -6.25 -4.43 3.46
N ALA A 43 -6.47 -4.47 2.14
CA ALA A 43 -5.57 -5.15 1.22
C ALA A 43 -4.20 -4.44 1.16
N ILE A 44 -4.20 -3.10 1.12
CA ILE A 44 -2.99 -2.27 1.17
C ILE A 44 -2.24 -2.53 2.48
N GLU A 45 -2.92 -2.45 3.62
CA GLU A 45 -2.32 -2.72 4.93
C GLU A 45 -1.70 -4.12 5.02
N SER A 46 -2.40 -5.15 4.54
CA SER A 46 -1.89 -6.53 4.51
C SER A 46 -0.65 -6.67 3.63
N ARG A 47 -0.61 -5.96 2.48
CA ARG A 47 0.54 -5.96 1.59
C ARG A 47 1.74 -5.26 2.21
N LEU A 48 1.54 -4.05 2.72
CA LEU A 48 2.60 -3.26 3.37
C LEU A 48 3.19 -3.99 4.59
N LYS A 49 2.37 -4.71 5.36
CA LYS A 49 2.86 -5.59 6.45
C LYS A 49 3.73 -6.75 5.94
N THR A 50 3.39 -7.31 4.78
CA THR A 50 4.19 -8.38 4.16
C THR A 50 5.52 -7.85 3.64
N GLU A 51 5.49 -6.68 2.98
CA GLU A 51 6.69 -5.99 2.50
C GLU A 51 7.59 -5.58 3.68
N LEU A 52 7.02 -5.05 4.77
CA LEU A 52 7.74 -4.73 6.01
C LEU A 52 8.52 -5.95 6.50
N ALA A 53 7.84 -7.10 6.67
CA ALA A 53 8.48 -8.32 7.15
C ALA A 53 9.59 -8.83 6.22
N ALA A 54 9.42 -8.69 4.91
CA ALA A 54 10.46 -9.04 3.94
C ALA A 54 11.69 -8.13 4.05
N ILE A 55 11.49 -6.83 4.23
CA ILE A 55 12.57 -5.87 4.42
C ILE A 55 13.28 -6.11 5.76
N GLU A 56 12.55 -6.36 6.84
CA GLU A 56 13.13 -6.69 8.16
C GLU A 56 14.01 -7.94 8.09
N LEU A 57 13.54 -9.00 7.42
CA LEU A 57 14.32 -10.21 7.21
C LEU A 57 15.59 -9.93 6.40
N ALA A 58 15.49 -9.13 5.33
CA ALA A 58 16.64 -8.72 4.53
C ALA A 58 17.65 -7.92 5.36
N LEU A 59 17.19 -7.04 6.26
CA LEU A 59 18.02 -6.25 7.16
C LEU A 59 18.73 -7.11 8.21
N GLU A 60 18.05 -8.11 8.78
CA GLU A 60 18.67 -9.06 9.71
C GLU A 60 19.73 -9.93 9.01
N ASN A 61 19.45 -10.41 7.80
CA ASN A 61 20.44 -11.15 7.00
C ASN A 61 21.66 -10.27 6.67
N TYR A 62 21.42 -9.03 6.25
CA TYR A 62 22.50 -8.07 5.98
C TYR A 62 23.37 -7.85 7.23
N LYS A 63 22.76 -7.68 8.40
CA LYS A 63 23.50 -7.55 9.67
C LYS A 63 24.24 -8.84 10.04
N GLY A 64 23.67 -10.01 9.77
CA GLY A 64 24.36 -11.30 9.95
C GLY A 64 25.68 -11.36 9.17
N ASP A 65 25.68 -10.84 7.95
CA ASP A 65 26.85 -10.86 7.06
C ASP A 65 27.82 -9.70 7.29
N LYS A 66 27.32 -8.51 7.64
CA LYS A 66 28.14 -7.28 7.76
C LYS A 66 28.47 -6.88 9.19
N GLY A 67 27.72 -7.39 10.17
CA GLY A 67 27.83 -7.05 11.58
C GLY A 67 27.09 -5.76 12.00
N PHE A 68 26.50 -5.03 11.04
CA PHE A 68 25.77 -3.78 11.27
C PHE A 68 24.63 -3.63 10.27
N TYR A 69 23.61 -2.83 10.62
CA TYR A 69 22.53 -2.48 9.68
C TYR A 69 22.99 -1.42 8.68
N PRO A 70 22.41 -1.34 7.47
CA PRO A 70 22.70 -0.28 6.51
C PRO A 70 22.64 1.11 7.17
N HIS A 71 23.57 2.00 6.85
CA HIS A 71 23.55 3.35 7.41
C HIS A 71 22.54 4.21 6.66
N SER A 72 21.60 4.81 7.39
CA SER A 72 20.73 5.84 6.82
C SER A 72 21.53 7.14 6.58
N PRO A 73 21.07 8.03 5.68
CA PRO A 73 21.75 9.29 5.40
C PRO A 73 21.99 10.14 6.66
N SER A 74 23.08 10.92 6.70
CA SER A 74 23.38 11.81 7.84
C SER A 74 22.34 12.92 8.07
N ASP A 75 21.48 13.16 7.07
CA ASP A 75 20.47 14.21 7.06
C ASP A 75 19.32 13.92 8.03
N TRP A 76 19.28 12.70 8.59
CA TRP A 76 18.39 12.32 9.70
C TRP A 76 18.60 13.14 10.98
N LYS A 77 19.73 13.85 11.10
CA LYS A 77 19.97 14.80 12.20
C LYS A 77 18.98 15.99 12.20
N ASP A 78 18.51 16.38 11.02
CA ASP A 78 17.60 17.52 10.80
C ASP A 78 16.16 17.06 10.49
N ALA A 79 15.95 15.74 10.39
CA ALA A 79 14.64 15.17 10.14
C ALA A 79 13.68 15.52 11.29
N GLY A 80 12.49 15.99 10.93
CA GLY A 80 11.44 16.38 11.87
C GLY A 80 10.94 15.22 12.75
N ASN A 81 9.83 15.44 13.45
CA ASN A 81 9.16 14.34 14.14
C ASN A 81 8.52 13.38 13.13
N TYR A 82 8.78 12.08 13.34
CA TYR A 82 8.16 10.99 12.61
C TYR A 82 7.41 10.09 13.59
N PRO A 83 6.27 9.50 13.19
CA PRO A 83 5.65 9.65 11.87
C PRO A 83 5.09 11.06 11.65
N SER A 84 4.87 11.44 10.40
CA SER A 84 4.22 12.70 10.08
C SER A 84 2.78 12.73 10.60
N VAL A 85 2.38 13.89 11.12
CA VAL A 85 0.96 14.18 11.43
C VAL A 85 0.37 14.86 10.19
N ASN A 86 -0.75 14.34 9.67
CA ASN A 86 -1.51 14.92 8.54
C ASN A 86 -0.66 15.20 7.28
N TRP A 87 0.22 14.26 6.89
CA TRP A 87 1.14 14.40 5.77
C TRP A 87 2.10 15.61 5.87
N GLY A 88 2.13 16.31 7.03
CA GLY A 88 2.93 17.51 7.25
C GLY A 88 4.43 17.25 7.36
N GLY A 89 4.86 16.00 7.26
CA GLY A 89 6.26 15.56 7.28
C GLY A 89 6.82 15.45 5.87
N SER A 90 6.81 16.55 5.12
CA SER A 90 7.51 16.62 3.84
C SER A 90 8.99 16.91 4.09
N GLY A 91 9.82 15.88 4.25
CA GLY A 91 11.26 16.09 4.40
C GLY A 91 12.08 14.92 4.95
N PHE A 92 11.54 13.70 5.00
CA PHE A 92 12.37 12.55 5.40
C PHE A 92 13.46 12.30 4.35
N PRO A 93 14.72 12.11 4.78
CA PRO A 93 15.79 11.75 3.88
C PRO A 93 15.43 10.49 3.09
N PRO A 94 15.75 10.43 1.79
CA PRO A 94 15.51 9.24 0.99
C PRO A 94 16.28 8.05 1.57
N ASN A 95 15.63 6.89 1.66
CA ASN A 95 16.33 5.67 2.06
C ASN A 95 17.33 5.22 0.97
N ASN A 96 18.28 4.38 1.34
CA ASN A 96 19.25 3.75 0.44
C ASN A 96 19.11 2.22 0.42
N LEU A 97 17.94 1.70 0.81
CA LEU A 97 17.75 0.27 1.04
C LEU A 97 17.86 -0.53 -0.25
N TYR A 98 17.27 -0.07 -1.35
CA TYR A 98 17.38 -0.77 -2.63
C TYR A 98 18.83 -0.89 -3.09
N LYS A 99 19.58 0.22 -2.99
CA LYS A 99 21.00 0.24 -3.34
C LYS A 99 21.79 -0.81 -2.54
N VAL A 100 21.65 -0.81 -1.22
CA VAL A 100 22.48 -1.64 -0.34
C VAL A 100 22.04 -3.10 -0.33
N LEU A 101 20.73 -3.36 -0.32
CA LEU A 101 20.17 -4.71 -0.19
C LEU A 101 20.10 -5.45 -1.54
N VAL A 102 20.08 -4.72 -2.66
CA VAL A 102 19.92 -5.28 -4.01
C VAL A 102 21.08 -4.89 -4.92
N GLU A 103 21.18 -3.62 -5.32
CA GLU A 103 22.10 -3.14 -6.36
C GLU A 103 23.56 -3.53 -6.07
N GLU A 104 24.08 -3.19 -4.89
CA GLU A 104 25.45 -3.47 -4.48
C GLU A 104 25.74 -4.98 -4.36
N GLN A 105 24.73 -5.80 -4.08
CA GLN A 105 24.90 -7.25 -4.02
C GLN A 105 25.02 -7.85 -5.42
N LEU A 106 24.18 -7.38 -6.35
CA LEU A 106 24.21 -7.81 -7.74
C LEU A 106 25.52 -7.38 -8.42
N ASP A 107 26.03 -6.18 -8.14
CA ASP A 107 27.34 -5.70 -8.61
C ASP A 107 28.49 -6.60 -8.13
N GLN A 108 28.38 -7.11 -6.90
CA GLN A 108 29.34 -8.06 -6.33
C GLN A 108 29.10 -9.51 -6.79
N LYS A 109 28.17 -9.76 -7.72
CA LYS A 109 27.74 -11.10 -8.16
C LYS A 109 27.27 -11.99 -7.00
N LYS A 110 26.64 -11.40 -6.00
CA LYS A 110 26.02 -12.09 -4.86
C LYS A 110 24.50 -12.08 -5.01
N ALA A 111 23.84 -12.98 -4.29
CA ALA A 111 22.39 -12.92 -4.16
C ALA A 111 21.99 -11.64 -3.42
N ALA A 112 20.97 -10.95 -3.94
CA ALA A 112 20.35 -9.85 -3.24
C ALA A 112 19.67 -10.34 -1.96
N TYR A 113 19.69 -9.53 -0.90
CA TYR A 113 18.95 -9.82 0.32
C TYR A 113 17.43 -9.67 0.11
N LEU A 114 17.05 -8.90 -0.91
CA LEU A 114 15.65 -8.64 -1.28
C LEU A 114 15.48 -8.87 -2.80
N PRO A 115 15.32 -10.12 -3.26
CA PRO A 115 15.40 -10.48 -4.69
C PRO A 115 14.14 -10.16 -5.51
N ASP A 116 12.98 -9.99 -4.88
CA ASP A 116 11.68 -9.89 -5.56
C ASP A 116 11.14 -8.45 -5.63
N ILE A 117 11.98 -7.48 -5.99
CA ILE A 117 11.60 -6.06 -6.12
C ILE A 117 11.27 -5.71 -7.57
N LYS A 118 10.08 -5.16 -7.80
CA LYS A 118 9.63 -4.67 -9.12
C LYS A 118 10.24 -3.31 -9.44
N GLU A 119 10.30 -2.96 -10.73
CA GLU A 119 10.74 -1.63 -11.19
C GLU A 119 9.92 -0.47 -10.60
N SER A 120 8.65 -0.72 -10.26
CA SER A 120 7.77 0.24 -9.57
C SER A 120 7.97 0.29 -8.05
N GLU A 121 8.85 -0.52 -7.47
CA GLU A 121 9.08 -0.59 -6.03
C GLU A 121 10.45 -0.01 -5.65
N HIS A 122 11.12 0.67 -6.60
CA HIS A 122 12.32 1.43 -6.34
C HIS A 122 12.43 2.67 -7.23
N ASN A 123 13.19 3.66 -6.79
CA ASN A 123 13.60 4.81 -7.59
C ASN A 123 15.05 5.16 -7.29
N GLY A 124 15.94 4.90 -8.24
CA GLY A 124 17.38 4.88 -7.99
C GLY A 124 17.70 3.91 -6.84
N GLY A 125 18.45 4.37 -5.84
CA GLY A 125 18.82 3.58 -4.67
C GLY A 125 17.74 3.46 -3.58
N GLN A 126 16.57 4.07 -3.79
CA GLN A 126 15.49 4.15 -2.79
C GLN A 126 14.50 3.01 -2.99
N LEU A 127 14.06 2.39 -1.90
CA LEU A 127 12.95 1.45 -1.91
C LEU A 127 11.61 2.19 -1.70
N LEU A 128 10.62 1.86 -2.52
CA LEU A 128 9.27 2.40 -2.50
C LEU A 128 8.28 1.30 -2.10
N ALA A 129 7.12 1.71 -1.59
CA ALA A 129 6.00 0.84 -1.29
C ALA A 129 4.81 1.23 -2.17
N ASP A 130 3.92 0.27 -2.42
CA ASP A 130 2.63 0.57 -3.05
C ASP A 130 1.66 1.08 -1.99
N GLY A 131 1.41 2.39 -2.01
CA GLY A 131 0.48 3.07 -1.10
C GLY A 131 -0.99 2.81 -1.42
N GLY A 132 -1.28 2.08 -2.50
CA GLY A 132 -2.61 1.86 -3.03
C GLY A 132 -3.00 2.84 -4.12
N LEU A 133 -4.01 2.47 -4.91
CA LEU A 133 -4.56 3.29 -6.01
C LEU A 133 -3.54 3.73 -7.07
N GLY A 134 -2.41 3.01 -7.19
CA GLY A 134 -1.35 3.32 -8.15
C GLY A 134 -0.36 4.37 -7.65
N GLU A 135 -0.46 4.79 -6.39
CA GLU A 135 0.49 5.72 -5.79
C GLU A 135 1.65 4.98 -5.13
N GLN A 136 2.87 5.42 -5.46
CA GLN A 136 4.06 4.99 -4.76
C GLN A 136 4.31 5.89 -3.55
N VAL A 137 4.48 5.27 -2.40
CA VAL A 137 4.93 5.93 -1.16
C VAL A 137 6.34 5.49 -0.83
N GLN A 138 7.07 6.29 -0.06
CA GLN A 138 8.45 5.97 0.30
C GLN A 138 8.50 5.11 1.56
N TRP A 139 9.34 4.07 1.57
CA TRP A 139 9.78 3.45 2.81
C TRP A 139 10.74 4.40 3.55
N ASN A 140 10.42 4.73 4.79
CA ASN A 140 11.28 5.52 5.64
C ASN A 140 12.17 4.61 6.47
N TYR A 141 13.46 4.93 6.51
CA TYR A 141 14.46 4.13 7.20
C TYR A 141 15.46 5.01 7.93
N ASN A 142 15.55 4.83 9.25
CA ASN A 142 16.46 5.57 10.11
C ASN A 142 17.24 4.64 11.04
N SER A 143 18.52 4.41 10.74
CA SER A 143 19.48 3.75 11.63
C SER A 143 20.46 4.73 12.29
N TYR A 144 20.47 5.99 11.85
CA TYR A 144 21.33 7.05 12.38
C TYR A 144 20.90 7.53 13.78
N SER A 145 19.60 7.77 13.96
CA SER A 145 18.99 8.24 15.21
C SER A 145 17.57 7.68 15.42
N PRO A 146 17.43 6.35 15.52
CA PRO A 146 16.12 5.72 15.69
C PRO A 146 15.46 6.18 17.00
N LYS A 147 14.19 6.58 16.91
CA LYS A 147 13.38 7.10 18.02
C LYS A 147 12.66 5.97 18.76
N ASN A 148 12.14 5.01 18.01
CA ASN A 148 11.34 3.91 18.56
C ASN A 148 12.24 2.72 18.92
N ASN A 149 13.20 2.39 18.06
CA ASN A 149 14.12 1.26 18.24
C ASN A 149 15.57 1.72 18.41
N LYS A 150 15.90 2.26 19.59
CA LYS A 150 17.18 2.95 19.89
C LYS A 150 18.47 2.19 19.58
N ASN A 151 18.43 0.85 19.48
CA ASN A 151 19.60 0.01 19.28
C ASN A 151 19.66 -0.67 17.90
N THR A 152 18.68 -0.41 17.03
CA THR A 152 18.59 -1.04 15.71
C THR A 152 18.31 0.01 14.64
N TYR A 153 17.07 0.12 14.20
CA TYR A 153 16.62 1.01 13.15
C TYR A 153 15.11 1.19 13.28
N ASP A 154 14.63 2.35 12.81
CA ASP A 154 13.21 2.58 12.58
C ASP A 154 12.93 2.38 11.08
N LEU A 155 11.97 1.53 10.76
CA LEU A 155 11.48 1.27 9.42
C LEU A 155 9.96 1.45 9.44
N TRP A 156 9.45 2.34 8.60
CA TRP A 156 8.02 2.57 8.51
C TRP A 156 7.62 3.09 7.14
N VAL A 157 6.34 3.02 6.85
CA VAL A 157 5.71 3.64 5.68
C VAL A 157 4.49 4.42 6.16
N GLU A 158 4.30 5.58 5.56
CA GLU A 158 3.13 6.43 5.76
C GLU A 158 2.23 6.26 4.55
N TYR A 159 0.99 5.85 4.79
CA TYR A 159 -0.01 5.59 3.76
C TYR A 159 -1.36 6.06 4.27
N GLY A 160 -2.33 6.30 3.40
CA GLY A 160 -3.55 6.93 3.88
C GLY A 160 -4.59 7.20 2.81
N ASP A 161 -5.68 7.81 3.25
CA ASP A 161 -6.74 8.33 2.38
C ASP A 161 -6.65 9.86 2.38
N TYR A 162 -6.84 10.48 1.22
CA TYR A 162 -6.82 11.94 1.05
C TYR A 162 -8.18 12.58 1.30
N GLY A 163 -8.97 11.96 2.17
CA GLY A 163 -10.33 12.41 2.46
C GLY A 163 -11.27 12.42 1.25
N ASP A 164 -12.34 13.20 1.37
CA ASP A 164 -13.37 13.34 0.35
C ASP A 164 -12.91 14.24 -0.82
N ASP A 165 -11.93 15.12 -0.59
CA ASP A 165 -11.42 16.06 -1.59
C ASP A 165 -10.30 15.49 -2.47
N GLY A 166 -9.61 14.44 -2.01
CA GLY A 166 -8.54 13.80 -2.76
C GLY A 166 -7.23 14.59 -2.77
N GLU A 167 -7.13 15.66 -1.98
CA GLU A 167 -5.96 16.54 -1.91
C GLU A 167 -5.14 16.28 -0.64
N LYS A 168 -3.80 16.34 -0.74
CA LYS A 168 -2.91 16.15 0.42
C LYS A 168 -2.85 17.38 1.31
N GLY A 169 -2.80 17.14 2.62
CA GLY A 169 -2.59 18.14 3.67
C GLY A 169 -3.89 18.80 4.16
N THR A 170 -5.03 18.17 3.91
CA THR A 170 -6.37 18.69 4.20
C THR A 170 -6.88 18.16 5.55
N GLY A 171 -7.96 18.74 6.05
CA GLY A 171 -8.47 18.44 7.40
C GLY A 171 -9.15 17.07 7.54
N ASP A 172 -9.49 16.46 6.41
CA ASP A 172 -10.16 15.16 6.26
C ASP A 172 -9.21 14.02 5.89
N ASP A 173 -7.91 14.31 5.72
CA ASP A 173 -6.87 13.32 5.52
C ASP A 173 -6.78 12.31 6.66
N VAL A 174 -6.56 11.05 6.29
CA VAL A 174 -6.29 9.97 7.25
C VAL A 174 -4.92 9.39 6.94
N VAL A 175 -3.91 9.77 7.74
CA VAL A 175 -2.60 9.14 7.73
C VAL A 175 -2.60 7.91 8.62
N LYS A 176 -2.16 6.80 8.07
CA LYS A 176 -1.85 5.56 8.78
C LYS A 176 -0.37 5.26 8.66
N VAL A 177 0.14 4.56 9.66
CA VAL A 177 1.55 4.21 9.74
C VAL A 177 1.64 2.71 9.97
N ILE A 178 2.48 2.07 9.18
CA ILE A 178 2.94 0.69 9.43
C ILE A 178 4.45 0.77 9.60
N GLY A 179 4.96 0.22 10.68
CA GLY A 179 6.39 0.20 10.94
C GLY A 179 6.77 -0.81 11.99
N ASN A 180 8.07 -0.91 12.23
CA ASN A 180 8.66 -1.85 13.18
C ASN A 180 8.64 -1.37 14.63
N TRP A 181 7.72 -0.48 14.97
CA TRP A 181 7.57 0.07 16.31
C TRP A 181 6.66 -0.88 17.10
N GLY A 182 7.05 -1.26 18.32
CA GLY A 182 6.24 -2.17 19.14
C GLY A 182 4.82 -1.62 19.33
N GLU A 183 3.82 -2.44 19.03
CA GLU A 183 2.40 -2.14 19.33
C GLU A 183 2.13 -2.02 20.84
#